data_AF-A0A347ACZ0-F1
#
_entry.id   AF-A0A347ACZ0-F1
#
_cell.length_a   1.000
_cell.length_b   1.000
_cell.length_c   1.000
_cell.angle_alpha   90.00
_cell.angle_beta   90.00
_cell.angle_gamma   90.00
#
_symmetry.space_group_name_H-M   'P 1'
#
loop_
_entity.id
_entity.type
_entity.pdbx_description
1 polymer ?
#
loop_
_entity_poly.entity_id
_entity_poly.type
_entity_poly.pdbx_seq_one_letter_code
_entity_poly.pdbx_strand_id
1 'polypeptide(L)' 'MISTVTAITTTVTTTQVMAFSIIAVIALIAFLALKEILSSEAENNKRIGSFIKSSNVAIVPLLFVFVAVVTYKVVTIL' A
#
# COMPACT_ATOMS: atom_id res chain seq x y z
N MET A 1 -4.50 37.24 3.60
CA MET A 1 -4.93 36.30 2.55
C MET A 1 -5.77 35.22 3.21
N ILE A 2 -7.00 34.98 2.78
CA ILE A 2 -7.82 33.86 3.29
C ILE A 2 -7.64 32.69 2.30
N SER A 3 -7.05 31.59 2.76
CA SER A 3 -6.86 30.40 1.92
C SER A 3 -8.11 29.52 2.02
N THR A 4 -8.95 29.58 1.00
CA THR A 4 -10.08 28.67 0.86
C THR A 4 -9.55 27.32 0.37
N VAL A 5 -9.57 26.31 1.23
CA VAL A 5 -9.26 24.93 0.85
C VAL A 5 -10.55 24.27 0.37
N THR A 6 -10.63 23.98 -0.93
CA THR A 6 -11.74 23.20 -1.48
C THR A 6 -11.57 21.74 -1.09
N ALA A 7 -12.42 21.25 -0.19
CA ALA A 7 -12.47 19.83 0.16
C ALA A 7 -13.19 19.05 -0.94
N ILE A 8 -12.51 18.09 -1.57
CA ILE A 8 -13.11 17.15 -2.52
C ILE A 8 -13.50 15.90 -1.74
N THR A 9 -14.80 15.68 -1.54
CA THR A 9 -15.33 14.46 -0.93
C THR A 9 -15.76 13.48 -2.00
N THR A 10 -15.11 12.33 -2.08
CA THR A 10 -15.50 11.23 -2.97
C THR A 10 -16.39 10.24 -2.21
N THR A 11 -17.62 10.04 -2.67
CA THR A 11 -18.50 8.97 -2.16
C THR A 11 -18.05 7.63 -2.73
N VAL A 12 -17.63 6.72 -1.85
CA VAL A 12 -17.15 5.39 -2.21
C VAL A 12 -18.26 4.37 -1.99
N THR A 13 -18.61 3.61 -3.02
CA THR A 13 -19.61 2.53 -2.92
C THR A 13 -18.96 1.22 -2.46
N THR A 14 -19.75 0.31 -1.87
CA THR A 14 -19.25 -0.99 -1.37
C THR A 14 -18.60 -1.84 -2.48
N THR A 15 -19.13 -1.80 -3.69
CA THR A 15 -18.55 -2.48 -4.87
C THR A 15 -17.15 -1.94 -5.20
N GLN A 16 -16.96 -0.63 -5.12
CA GLN A 16 -15.65 -0.01 -5.35
C GLN A 16 -14.64 -0.39 -4.27
N VAL A 17 -15.06 -0.45 -3.00
CA VAL A 17 -14.20 -0.89 -1.89
C VAL A 17 -13.68 -2.31 -2.11
N MET A 18 -14.54 -3.24 -2.56
CA MET A 18 -14.09 -4.60 -2.85
C MET A 18 -13.03 -4.66 -3.95
N ALA A 19 -13.25 -3.96 -5.07
CA ALA A 19 -12.32 -3.92 -6.18
C ALA A 19 -10.98 -3.27 -5.80
N PHE A 20 -11.01 -2.13 -5.11
CA PHE A 20 -9.79 -1.45 -4.65
C PHE A 20 -9.03 -2.28 -3.61
N SER A 21 -9.74 -3.02 -2.74
CA SER A 21 -9.06 -3.88 -1.76
C SER A 21 -8.23 -4.98 -2.41
N ILE A 22 -8.76 -5.61 -3.47
CA ILE A 22 -8.05 -6.68 -4.20
C ILE A 22 -6.82 -6.09 -4.90
N ILE A 23 -6.97 -4.93 -5.54
CA ILE A 23 -5.84 -4.23 -6.19
C ILE A 23 -4.77 -3.88 -5.15
N ALA A 24 -5.15 -3.39 -3.97
CA ALA A 24 -4.22 -3.06 -2.89
C ALA A 24 -3.46 -4.31 -2.41
N VAL A 25 -4.13 -5.46 -2.27
CA VAL A 25 -3.52 -6.74 -1.90
C VAL A 25 -2.53 -7.21 -2.97
N ILE A 26 -2.92 -7.18 -4.25
CA ILE A 26 -2.06 -7.59 -5.36
C ILE A 26 -0.83 -6.68 -5.44
N ALA A 27 -1.03 -5.36 -5.34
CA ALA A 27 0.07 -4.40 -5.32
C ALA A 27 1.00 -4.66 -4.14
N LEU A 28 0.47 -4.94 -2.96
CA LEU A 28 1.27 -5.25 -1.78
C LEU A 28 2.11 -6.52 -1.97
N ILE A 29 1.52 -7.58 -2.51
CA ILE A 29 2.24 -8.82 -2.80
C ILE A 29 3.36 -8.55 -3.82
N ALA A 30 3.07 -7.82 -4.89
CA ALA A 30 4.06 -7.46 -5.90
C ALA A 30 5.22 -6.62 -5.31
N PHE A 31 4.91 -5.60 -4.51
CA PHE A 31 5.94 -4.79 -3.84
C PHE A 31 6.78 -5.59 -2.85
N LEU A 32 6.18 -6.51 -2.09
CA LEU A 32 6.91 -7.38 -1.17
C LEU A 32 7.81 -8.35 -1.91
N ALA A 33 7.32 -8.99 -2.99
CA ALA A 33 8.12 -9.89 -3.82
C ALA A 33 9.30 -9.16 -4.48
N LEU A 34 9.06 -7.96 -5.02
CA LEU A 34 10.13 -7.12 -5.55
C LEU A 34 11.12 -6.73 -4.44
N LYS A 35 10.65 -6.33 -3.26
CA LYS A 35 11.52 -6.01 -2.11
C LYS A 35 12.42 -7.20 -1.77
N GLU A 36 11.87 -8.41 -1.73
CA GLU A 36 12.61 -9.65 -1.45
C GLU A 36 13.74 -9.87 -2.46
N ILE A 37 13.40 -9.84 -3.77
CA ILE A 37 14.35 -10.08 -4.86
C ILE A 37 15.42 -9.00 -4.90
N LEU A 38 15.03 -7.72 -4.84
CA LEU A 38 15.98 -6.62 -4.84
C LEU A 38 16.84 -6.61 -3.56
N SER A 39 16.30 -7.03 -2.41
CA SER A 39 17.07 -7.13 -1.17
C SER A 39 18.19 -8.14 -1.25
N SER A 40 18.06 -9.17 -2.08
CA SER A 40 19.15 -10.10 -2.38
C SER A 40 20.26 -9.45 -3.22
N GLU A 41 19.93 -8.48 -4.07
CA GLU A 41 20.88 -7.81 -4.98
C GLU A 41 21.50 -6.54 -4.35
N ALA A 42 20.90 -6.04 -3.26
CA ALA A 42 21.29 -4.80 -2.58
C ALA A 42 22.70 -4.85 -1.99
N GLU A 43 23.18 -6.05 -1.66
CA GLU A 43 24.52 -6.26 -1.13
C GLU A 43 25.60 -5.86 -2.15
N ASN A 44 25.32 -6.02 -3.45
CA ASN A 44 26.27 -5.75 -4.53
C ASN A 44 26.09 -4.37 -5.19
N ASN A 45 24.96 -3.69 -4.99
CA ASN A 45 24.70 -2.40 -5.66
C ASN A 45 24.04 -1.35 -4.74
N LYS A 46 24.82 -0.29 -4.44
CA LYS A 46 24.39 0.86 -3.62
C LYS A 46 23.15 1.57 -4.15
N ARG A 47 22.90 1.58 -5.48
CA ARG A 47 21.67 2.15 -6.04
C ARG A 47 20.46 1.30 -5.63
N ILE A 48 20.53 -0.01 -5.79
CA ILE A 48 19.45 -0.93 -5.39
C ILE A 48 19.14 -0.79 -3.89
N GLY A 49 20.16 -0.67 -3.04
CA GLY A 49 19.96 -0.43 -1.60
C GLY A 49 19.13 0.83 -1.30
N SER A 50 19.34 1.92 -2.05
CA SER A 50 18.53 3.14 -1.93
C SER A 50 17.09 2.94 -2.43
N PHE A 51 16.88 2.18 -3.51
CA PHE A 51 15.55 1.88 -4.03
C PHE A 51 14.73 1.04 -3.04
N ILE A 52 15.35 0.08 -2.36
CA ILE A 52 14.65 -0.75 -1.35
C ILE A 52 14.27 0.08 -0.13
N LYS A 53 15.18 0.94 0.34
CA LYS A 53 14.90 1.83 1.46
C LYS A 53 13.72 2.77 1.14
N SER A 54 13.66 3.28 -0.10
CA SER A 54 12.53 4.06 -0.61
C SER A 54 11.25 3.21 -0.72
N SER A 55 11.36 2.00 -1.27
CA SER A 55 10.22 1.07 -1.42
C SER A 55 9.62 0.69 -0.07
N ASN A 56 10.43 0.57 0.99
CA ASN A 56 9.94 0.33 2.35
C ASN A 56 9.00 1.45 2.83
N VAL A 57 9.26 2.72 2.48
CA VAL A 57 8.37 3.85 2.80
C VAL A 57 7.02 3.73 2.08
N ALA A 58 6.99 3.14 0.88
CA ALA A 58 5.74 2.85 0.15
C ALA A 58 5.01 1.59 0.68
N ILE A 59 5.75 0.59 1.16
CA ILE A 59 5.19 -0.67 1.66
C ILE A 59 4.45 -0.48 2.99
N VAL A 60 4.96 0.36 3.89
CA VAL A 60 4.33 0.60 5.22
C VAL A 60 2.88 1.06 5.13
N PRO A 61 2.51 2.13 4.39
CA PRO A 61 1.12 2.55 4.27
C PRO A 61 0.26 1.50 3.56
N LEU A 62 0.83 0.75 2.61
CA LEU A 62 0.12 -0.31 1.90
C LEU A 62 -0.18 -1.53 2.80
N LEU A 63 0.77 -1.89 3.68
CA LEU A 63 0.56 -2.88 4.75
C LEU A 63 -0.52 -2.43 5.72
N PHE A 64 -0.52 -1.14 6.10
CA PHE A 64 -1.55 -0.60 6.99
C PHE A 64 -2.95 -0.73 6.38
N VAL A 65 -3.11 -0.38 5.10
CA VAL A 65 -4.37 -0.57 4.36
C VAL A 65 -4.75 -2.04 4.31
N PHE A 66 -3.80 -2.94 4.04
CA PHE A 66 -4.05 -4.38 4.02
C PHE A 66 -4.57 -4.91 5.36
N VAL A 67 -3.90 -4.55 6.47
CA VAL A 67 -4.34 -4.94 7.81
C VAL A 67 -5.73 -4.40 8.10
N ALA A 68 -6.00 -3.12 7.80
CA ALA A 68 -7.32 -2.52 8.01
C ALA A 68 -8.43 -3.25 7.23
N VAL A 69 -8.18 -3.60 5.96
CA VAL A 69 -9.11 -4.38 5.13
C VAL A 69 -9.34 -5.77 5.73
N VAL A 70 -8.27 -6.47 6.12
CA VAL A 70 -8.37 -7.81 6.71
C VAL A 70 -9.13 -7.77 8.03
N THR A 71 -8.83 -6.83 8.92
CA THR A 71 -9.55 -6.64 10.18
C THR A 71 -11.02 -6.34 9.94
N TYR A 72 -11.36 -5.45 9.00
CA TYR A 72 -12.75 -5.17 8.64
C TYR A 72 -13.47 -6.42 8.14
N LYS A 73 -12.85 -7.19 7.23
CA LYS A 73 -13.39 -8.47 6.73
C LYS A 73 -13.60 -9.47 7.86
N VAL A 74 -12.62 -9.65 8.75
CA VAL A 74 -12.72 -10.60 9.87
C VAL A 74 -13.82 -10.19 10.84
N VAL A 75 -13.89 -8.93 11.26
CA VAL A 75 -14.93 -8.41 12.17
C VAL A 75 -16.32 -8.47 11.53
N THR A 76 -16.43 -8.29 10.22
CA THR A 76 -17.72 -8.38 9.51
C THR A 76 -18.21 -9.82 9.37
N ILE A 77 -17.28 -10.79 9.31
CA ILE A 77 -17.60 -12.22 9.19
C ILE A 77 -17.92 -12.86 10.55
N LEU A 78 -17.32 -12.37 11.63
CA LEU A 78 -17.56 -12.80 13.02
C LEU A 78 -18.93 -12.34 13.52
#